data_AF-A0A3C0QKZ6-F1
#
_entry.id   AF-A0A3C0QKZ6-F1
#
_cell.length_a   1.000
_cell.length_b   1.000
_cell.length_c   1.000
_cell.angle_alpha   90.00
_cell.angle_beta   90.00
_cell.angle_gamma   90.00
#
_symmetry.space_group_name_H-M   'P 1'
#
loop_
_entity.id
_entity.type
_entity.pdbx_description
1 polymer ?
#
loop_
_entity_poly.entity_id
_entity_poly.type
_entity_poly.pdbx_seq_one_letter_code
_entity_poly.pdbx_strand_id
1 'polypeptide(L)'
;MAIEEKYIDYIFKSNFKTIEKKYRYDTIIKKSDGKLIIDDYNIFRQIVDDYKNGISKGLISFKFHNTLACIVLNISMDHRISKKTKCIVLSGGVFQNDYLLRLCYALLNNNNFDVYTNLKVPVNDGGISLGQAYFAAVKNNLIRKGEKNHVSGNSC
;
A
#
# COMPACT_ATOMS: atom_id res chain seq x y z
N MET A 1 13.62 -17.59 10.84
CA MET A 1 14.64 -16.59 11.22
C MET A 1 15.77 -16.46 10.20
N ALA A 2 16.78 -17.34 10.16
CA ALA A 2 17.96 -17.13 9.29
C ALA A 2 17.68 -17.11 7.77
N ILE A 3 16.63 -17.80 7.31
CA ILE A 3 16.22 -17.82 5.88
C ILE A 3 15.47 -16.53 5.51
N GLU A 4 14.61 -16.04 6.41
CA GLU A 4 13.81 -14.82 6.20
C GLU A 4 14.72 -13.59 6.14
N GLU A 5 15.65 -13.44 7.08
CA GLU A 5 16.60 -12.31 7.11
C GLU A 5 17.49 -12.29 5.87
N LYS A 6 18.05 -13.44 5.47
CA LYS A 6 18.85 -13.53 4.25
C LYS A 6 18.04 -13.17 3.00
N TYR A 7 16.77 -13.56 2.95
CA TYR A 7 15.91 -13.26 1.80
C TYR A 7 15.46 -11.80 1.76
N ILE A 8 15.16 -11.21 2.92
CA ILE A 8 14.89 -9.77 3.07
C ILE A 8 16.10 -8.96 2.58
N ASP A 9 17.29 -9.32 3.05
CA ASP A 9 18.54 -8.67 2.63
C ASP A 9 18.79 -8.81 1.13
N TYR A 10 18.55 -10.00 0.57
CA TYR A 10 18.66 -10.25 -0.86
C TYR A 10 17.70 -9.36 -1.66
N ILE A 11 16.41 -9.34 -1.30
CA ILE A 11 15.38 -8.52 -1.96
C ILE A 11 15.77 -7.04 -1.93
N PHE A 12 16.17 -6.50 -0.79
CA PHE A 12 16.49 -5.08 -0.68
C PHE A 12 17.82 -4.68 -1.32
N LYS A 13 18.71 -5.63 -1.60
CA LYS A 13 19.99 -5.40 -2.30
C LYS A 13 19.93 -5.66 -3.81
N SER A 14 18.82 -6.19 -4.32
CA SER A 14 18.69 -6.60 -5.72
C SER A 14 17.53 -5.88 -6.44
N ASN A 15 17.65 -5.72 -7.75
CA ASN A 15 16.56 -5.18 -8.59
C ASN A 15 15.51 -6.27 -8.88
N PHE A 16 14.78 -6.71 -7.86
CA PHE A 16 13.72 -7.70 -8.01
C PHE A 16 12.43 -7.08 -8.59
N LYS A 17 11.81 -7.76 -9.56
CA LYS A 17 10.53 -7.34 -10.16
C LYS A 17 9.31 -8.03 -9.55
N THR A 18 9.52 -9.15 -8.85
CA THR A 18 8.47 -9.98 -8.26
C THR A 18 9.02 -10.74 -7.06
N ILE A 19 8.12 -11.21 -6.20
CA ILE A 19 8.44 -12.04 -5.05
C ILE A 19 8.29 -13.51 -5.46
N GLU A 20 9.27 -14.34 -5.09
CA GLU A 20 9.25 -15.77 -5.42
C GLU A 20 8.01 -16.46 -4.83
N LYS A 21 7.42 -17.40 -5.58
CA LYS A 21 6.17 -18.06 -5.20
C LYS A 21 6.23 -18.71 -3.81
N LYS A 22 7.35 -19.32 -3.42
CA LYS A 22 7.50 -19.95 -2.09
C LYS A 22 7.38 -18.98 -0.91
N TYR A 23 7.58 -17.69 -1.14
CA TYR A 23 7.54 -16.65 -0.11
C TYR A 23 6.27 -15.80 -0.16
N ARG A 24 5.23 -16.25 -0.87
CA ARG A 24 3.92 -15.62 -0.88
C ARG A 24 2.81 -16.66 -1.00
N TYR A 25 1.58 -16.23 -0.83
CA TYR A 25 0.40 -17.01 -1.14
C TYR A 25 -0.08 -16.73 -2.56
N ASP A 26 -0.83 -17.68 -3.10
CA ASP A 26 -1.51 -17.49 -4.37
C ASP A 26 -2.70 -16.55 -4.20
N THR A 27 -2.84 -15.63 -5.14
CA THR A 27 -3.83 -14.56 -5.12
C THR A 27 -4.76 -14.67 -6.30
N ILE A 28 -6.06 -14.53 -6.05
CA ILE A 28 -7.08 -14.48 -7.09
C ILE A 28 -7.67 -13.07 -7.07
N ILE A 29 -7.59 -12.36 -8.20
CA ILE A 29 -8.16 -11.01 -8.37
C ILE A 29 -9.14 -11.08 -9.52
N LYS A 30 -10.42 -10.80 -9.24
CA LYS A 30 -11.52 -10.82 -10.21
C LYS A 30 -11.84 -9.39 -10.63
N LYS A 31 -12.21 -9.22 -11.91
CA LYS A 31 -12.78 -7.96 -12.41
C LYS A 31 -14.30 -8.10 -12.41
N SER A 32 -14.99 -7.16 -11.76
CA SER A 32 -16.45 -7.10 -11.72
C SER A 32 -16.88 -5.64 -11.63
N ASP A 33 -17.77 -5.21 -12.51
CA ASP A 33 -18.34 -3.85 -12.57
C ASP A 33 -17.29 -2.72 -12.54
N GLY A 34 -16.20 -2.90 -13.30
CA GLY A 34 -15.10 -1.93 -13.35
C GLY A 34 -14.25 -1.85 -12.07
N LYS A 35 -14.45 -2.78 -11.12
CA LYS A 35 -13.68 -2.91 -9.88
C LYS A 35 -12.83 -4.17 -9.90
N LEU A 36 -11.71 -4.11 -9.18
CA LEU A 36 -10.88 -5.26 -8.86
C LEU A 36 -11.27 -5.78 -7.48
N ILE A 37 -11.67 -7.04 -7.40
CA ILE A 37 -12.09 -7.73 -6.18
C ILE A 37 -11.03 -8.78 -5.84
N ILE A 38 -10.44 -8.68 -4.66
CA ILE A 38 -9.48 -9.65 -4.14
C ILE A 38 -10.26 -10.77 -3.44
N ASP A 39 -9.95 -12.02 -3.78
CA ASP A 39 -10.44 -13.19 -3.04
C ASP A 39 -9.56 -13.42 -1.81
N ASP A 40 -9.98 -12.83 -0.69
CA ASP A 40 -9.31 -12.96 0.60
C ASP A 40 -9.47 -14.37 1.20
N TYR A 41 -10.61 -15.03 0.95
CA TYR A 41 -10.87 -16.40 1.37
C TYR A 41 -9.76 -17.36 0.90
N ASN A 42 -9.33 -17.27 -0.36
CA ASN A 42 -8.25 -18.11 -0.88
C ASN A 42 -6.92 -17.89 -0.14
N ILE A 43 -6.63 -16.64 0.27
CA ILE A 43 -5.40 -16.30 1.00
C ILE A 43 -5.49 -16.89 2.42
N PHE A 44 -6.60 -16.65 3.13
CA PHE A 44 -6.78 -17.14 4.49
C PHE A 44 -6.85 -18.67 4.57
N ARG A 45 -7.42 -19.34 3.56
CA ARG A 45 -7.39 -20.80 3.47
C ARG A 45 -5.94 -21.31 3.47
N GLN A 46 -5.07 -20.76 2.63
CA GLN A 46 -3.66 -21.16 2.57
C GLN A 46 -2.91 -20.85 3.88
N ILE A 47 -3.24 -19.73 4.55
CA ILE A 47 -2.69 -19.39 5.87
C ILE A 47 -3.10 -20.44 6.91
N VAL A 48 -4.37 -20.85 6.91
CA VAL A 48 -4.88 -21.89 7.81
C VAL A 48 -4.23 -23.24 7.53
N ASP A 49 -4.01 -23.58 6.26
CA ASP A 49 -3.32 -24.81 5.87
C ASP A 49 -1.86 -24.80 6.34
N ASP A 50 -1.13 -23.70 6.14
CA ASP A 50 0.24 -23.53 6.69
C ASP A 50 0.26 -23.67 8.22
N TYR A 51 -0.71 -23.06 8.91
CA TYR A 51 -0.83 -23.16 10.36
C TYR A 51 -1.06 -24.60 10.82
N LYS A 52 -1.96 -25.33 10.15
CA LYS A 52 -2.24 -26.76 10.43
C LYS A 52 -1.03 -27.66 10.15
N ASN A 53 -0.20 -27.29 9.16
CA ASN A 53 1.02 -28.00 8.81
C ASN A 53 2.23 -27.65 9.70
N GLY A 54 2.03 -26.88 10.78
CA GLY A 54 3.08 -26.55 11.73
C GLY A 54 4.10 -25.54 11.22
N ILE A 55 3.77 -24.79 10.16
CA ILE A 55 4.63 -23.70 9.69
C ILE A 55 4.72 -22.61 10.76
N SER A 56 5.92 -22.04 10.93
CA SER A 56 6.15 -21.03 11.96
C SER A 56 5.31 -19.77 11.71
N LYS A 57 4.79 -19.17 12.79
CA LYS A 57 4.02 -17.91 12.71
C LYS A 57 4.80 -16.78 12.03
N GLY A 58 6.13 -16.73 12.24
CA GLY A 58 7.01 -15.77 11.59
C GLY A 58 6.98 -15.92 10.06
N LEU A 59 7.12 -17.15 9.55
CA LEU A 59 7.09 -17.42 8.12
C LEU A 59 5.69 -17.19 7.51
N ILE A 60 4.62 -17.53 8.24
CA ILE A 60 3.24 -17.23 7.81
C ILE A 60 3.04 -15.71 7.68
N SER A 61 3.44 -14.93 8.71
CA SER A 61 3.37 -13.47 8.69
C SER A 61 4.20 -12.90 7.53
N PHE A 62 5.40 -13.42 7.31
CA PHE A 62 6.28 -13.04 6.21
C PHE A 62 5.62 -13.27 4.84
N LYS A 63 5.09 -14.48 4.59
CA LYS A 63 4.36 -14.80 3.36
C LYS A 63 3.14 -13.90 3.16
N PHE A 64 2.42 -13.60 4.23
CA PHE A 64 1.25 -12.73 4.17
C PHE A 64 1.60 -11.30 3.74
N HIS A 65 2.59 -10.66 4.37
CA HIS A 65 3.02 -9.31 3.98
C HIS A 65 3.55 -9.25 2.55
N ASN A 66 4.30 -10.27 2.11
CA ASN A 66 4.72 -10.42 0.71
C ASN A 66 3.53 -10.51 -0.25
N THR A 67 2.50 -11.27 0.15
CA THR A 67 1.26 -11.42 -0.63
C THR A 67 0.56 -10.07 -0.80
N LEU A 68 0.45 -9.28 0.27
CA LEU A 68 -0.13 -7.93 0.21
C LEU A 68 0.66 -7.02 -0.74
N ALA A 69 1.99 -7.03 -0.68
CA ALA A 69 2.82 -6.24 -1.59
C ALA A 69 2.61 -6.64 -3.06
N CYS A 70 2.50 -7.94 -3.34
CA CYS A 70 2.17 -8.44 -4.68
C CYS A 70 0.78 -8.00 -5.14
N ILE A 71 -0.22 -7.98 -4.26
CA ILE A 71 -1.56 -7.49 -4.57
C ILE A 71 -1.52 -6.00 -4.95
N VAL A 72 -0.82 -5.18 -4.16
CA VAL A 72 -0.63 -3.75 -4.45
C VAL A 72 0.02 -3.55 -5.82
N LEU A 73 1.07 -4.31 -6.14
CA LEU A 73 1.72 -4.25 -7.44
C LEU A 73 0.75 -4.63 -8.58
N ASN A 74 0.03 -5.75 -8.44
CA ASN A 74 -0.86 -6.25 -9.49
C ASN A 74 -1.99 -5.26 -9.80
N ILE A 75 -2.60 -4.70 -8.75
CA ILE A 75 -3.63 -3.66 -8.89
C ILE A 75 -3.05 -2.40 -9.54
N SER A 76 -1.84 -1.98 -9.13
CA SER A 76 -1.17 -0.81 -9.72
C SER A 76 -0.85 -1.02 -11.20
N MET A 77 -0.44 -2.22 -11.61
CA MET A 77 -0.19 -2.57 -13.00
C MET A 77 -1.47 -2.52 -13.84
N ASP A 78 -2.58 -3.04 -13.32
CA ASP A 78 -3.88 -2.97 -14.01
C ASP A 78 -4.35 -1.52 -14.17
N HIS A 79 -4.18 -0.70 -13.14
CA HIS A 79 -4.51 0.72 -13.19
C HIS A 79 -3.59 1.52 -14.11
N ARG A 80 -2.30 1.18 -14.22
CA ARG A 80 -1.39 1.82 -15.18
C ARG A 80 -1.91 1.70 -16.61
N ILE A 81 -2.41 0.53 -16.98
CA ILE A 81 -2.96 0.28 -18.32
C ILE A 81 -4.25 1.09 -18.52
N SER A 82 -5.17 1.04 -17.56
CA SER A 82 -6.49 1.68 -17.71
C SER A 82 -6.48 3.20 -17.53
N LYS A 83 -5.57 3.76 -16.72
CA LYS A 83 -5.51 5.20 -16.37
C LYS A 83 -4.30 5.93 -16.95
N LYS A 84 -3.38 5.22 -17.62
CA LYS A 84 -2.15 5.78 -18.21
C LYS A 84 -1.29 6.56 -17.19
N THR A 85 -1.31 6.15 -15.92
CA THR A 85 -0.52 6.77 -14.85
C THR A 85 0.54 5.81 -14.31
N LYS A 86 1.70 6.37 -13.95
CA LYS A 86 2.78 5.66 -13.23
C LYS A 86 2.94 6.15 -11.79
N CYS A 87 2.21 7.18 -11.41
CA CYS A 87 2.26 7.74 -10.07
C CYS A 87 1.43 6.88 -9.10
N ILE A 88 2.06 6.42 -8.02
CA ILE A 88 1.43 5.68 -6.94
C ILE A 88 1.74 6.37 -5.62
N VAL A 89 0.71 6.61 -4.82
CA VAL A 89 0.86 7.15 -3.46
C VAL A 89 0.54 6.04 -2.46
N LEU A 90 1.53 5.67 -1.63
CA LEU A 90 1.34 4.75 -0.51
C LEU A 90 0.97 5.56 0.73
N SER A 91 -0.23 5.33 1.27
CA SER A 91 -0.75 6.08 2.42
C SER A 91 -1.78 5.27 3.22
N GLY A 92 -2.09 5.72 4.44
CA GLY A 92 -2.96 5.02 5.39
C GLY A 92 -2.18 4.23 6.45
N GLY A 93 -2.85 3.89 7.56
CA GLY A 93 -2.23 3.28 8.75
C GLY A 93 -1.53 1.94 8.48
N VAL A 94 -1.97 1.20 7.45
CA VAL A 94 -1.36 -0.07 7.03
C VAL A 94 0.12 0.10 6.62
N PHE A 95 0.49 1.26 6.06
CA PHE A 95 1.86 1.56 5.65
C PHE A 95 2.73 2.15 6.78
N GLN A 96 2.25 2.15 8.04
CA GLN A 96 3.13 2.36 9.20
C GLN A 96 4.00 1.14 9.49
N ASN A 97 3.62 -0.03 8.98
CA ASN A 97 4.48 -1.21 8.99
C ASN A 97 5.68 -0.98 8.06
N ASP A 98 6.87 -0.74 8.66
CA ASP A 98 8.11 -0.42 7.93
C ASP A 98 8.43 -1.48 6.86
N TYR A 99 8.27 -2.75 7.22
CA TYR A 99 8.53 -3.86 6.31
C TYR A 99 7.63 -3.79 5.06
N LEU A 100 6.31 -3.64 5.26
CA LEU A 100 5.36 -3.57 4.16
C LEU A 100 5.56 -2.33 3.30
N LEU A 101 5.79 -1.17 3.92
CA LEU A 101 6.04 0.08 3.20
C LEU A 101 7.28 -0.02 2.32
N ARG A 102 8.42 -0.45 2.89
CA ARG A 102 9.68 -0.59 2.15
C ARG A 102 9.56 -1.62 1.04
N LEU A 103 8.90 -2.75 1.29
CA LEU A 103 8.70 -3.79 0.30
C LEU A 103 7.83 -3.29 -0.87
N CYS A 104 6.69 -2.66 -0.59
CA CYS A 104 5.84 -2.06 -1.62
C CYS A 104 6.58 -0.98 -2.41
N TYR A 105 7.31 -0.09 -1.73
CA TYR A 105 8.10 0.96 -2.36
C TYR A 105 9.14 0.36 -3.33
N ALA A 106 9.97 -0.57 -2.85
CA ALA A 106 10.99 -1.21 -3.65
C ALA A 106 10.38 -1.97 -4.84
N LEU A 107 9.33 -2.76 -4.60
CA LEU A 107 8.68 -3.57 -5.63
C LEU A 107 8.03 -2.69 -6.72
N LEU A 108 7.34 -1.61 -6.34
CA LEU A 108 6.72 -0.68 -7.29
C LEU A 108 7.78 0.13 -8.05
N ASN A 109 8.80 0.65 -7.37
CA ASN A 109 9.87 1.41 -8.00
C ASN A 109 10.66 0.54 -8.99
N ASN A 110 11.00 -0.69 -8.60
CA ASN A 110 11.60 -1.67 -9.50
C ASN A 110 10.68 -1.98 -10.68
N ASN A 111 9.37 -1.81 -10.57
CA ASN A 111 8.41 -1.95 -11.67
C ASN A 111 8.10 -0.63 -12.41
N ASN A 112 8.99 0.35 -12.32
CA ASN A 112 8.95 1.64 -13.03
C ASN A 112 7.73 2.51 -12.66
N PHE A 113 7.26 2.44 -11.40
CA PHE A 113 6.30 3.38 -10.85
C PHE A 113 7.03 4.54 -10.15
N ASP A 114 6.44 5.74 -10.21
CA ASP A 114 6.85 6.89 -9.41
C ASP A 114 6.11 6.80 -8.07
N VAL A 115 6.81 6.37 -7.02
CA VAL A 115 6.21 6.06 -5.73
C VAL A 115 6.40 7.21 -4.75
N TYR A 116 5.30 7.69 -4.19
CA TYR A 116 5.28 8.72 -3.16
C TYR A 116 4.73 8.14 -1.86
N THR A 117 5.29 8.55 -0.73
CA THR A 117 4.80 8.19 0.60
C THR A 117 4.90 9.39 1.54
N ASN A 118 4.10 9.41 2.60
CA ASN A 118 4.18 10.45 3.61
C ASN A 118 5.48 10.28 4.43
N LEU A 119 6.46 11.16 4.24
CA LEU A 119 7.69 11.19 5.04
C LEU A 119 7.45 11.92 6.38
N LYS A 120 6.98 11.18 7.39
CA LYS A 120 7.15 11.52 8.81
C LYS A 120 7.10 10.25 9.67
N VAL A 121 8.28 9.76 10.02
CA VAL A 121 8.60 8.80 11.10
C VAL A 121 8.35 9.47 12.49
N PRO A 122 8.11 8.78 13.63
CA PRO A 122 8.06 7.36 13.94
C PRO A 122 6.71 6.86 14.54
N VAL A 123 6.73 5.58 14.91
CA VAL A 123 5.75 4.65 15.49
C VAL A 123 4.74 5.27 16.48
N ASN A 124 3.46 4.90 16.28
CA ASN A 124 2.25 5.11 17.10
C ASN A 124 1.29 6.19 16.59
N ASP A 125 0.09 5.75 16.16
CA ASP A 125 -1.25 6.36 16.02
C ASP A 125 -1.46 7.86 15.66
N GLY A 126 -0.42 8.67 15.52
CA GLY A 126 -0.49 10.10 15.19
C GLY A 126 -0.70 10.42 13.71
N GLY A 127 -0.60 9.42 12.82
CA GLY A 127 -0.72 9.62 11.36
C GLY A 127 -2.14 9.90 10.86
N ILE A 128 -3.18 9.44 11.56
CA ILE A 128 -4.58 9.72 11.20
C ILE A 128 -4.93 11.18 11.52
N SER A 129 -4.46 11.70 12.66
CA SER A 129 -4.70 13.08 13.09
C SER A 129 -4.09 14.11 12.14
N LEU A 130 -2.94 13.82 11.51
CA LEU A 130 -2.31 14.72 10.54
C LEU A 130 -3.04 14.74 9.18
N GLY A 131 -3.51 13.59 8.70
CA GLY A 131 -4.32 13.50 7.48
C GLY A 131 -5.68 14.18 7.61
N GLN A 132 -6.32 14.04 8.78
CA GLN A 132 -7.55 14.78 9.10
C GLN A 132 -7.29 16.27 9.27
N ALA A 133 -6.20 16.68 9.94
CA ALA A 133 -5.84 18.10 10.08
C ALA A 133 -5.50 18.75 8.73
N TYR A 134 -4.80 18.06 7.83
CA TYR A 134 -4.53 18.57 6.48
C TYR A 134 -5.79 18.66 5.63
N PHE A 135 -6.64 17.62 5.60
CA PHE A 135 -7.92 17.68 4.89
C PHE A 135 -8.84 18.78 5.46
N ALA A 136 -8.90 18.95 6.78
CA ALA A 136 -9.64 20.03 7.44
C ALA A 136 -9.05 21.42 7.12
N ALA A 137 -7.73 21.57 7.07
CA ALA A 137 -7.07 22.82 6.72
C ALA A 137 -7.27 23.20 5.25
N VAL A 138 -7.20 22.22 4.34
CA VAL A 138 -7.50 22.42 2.91
C VAL A 138 -8.98 22.76 2.73
N LYS A 139 -9.90 22.06 3.39
CA LYS A 139 -11.33 22.36 3.37
C LYS A 139 -11.64 23.76 3.91
N ASN A 140 -11.03 24.17 5.03
CA ASN A 140 -11.19 25.51 5.59
C ASN A 140 -10.61 26.62 4.70
N ASN A 141 -9.50 26.38 4.01
CA ASN A 141 -8.94 27.35 3.05
C ASN A 141 -9.79 27.46 1.78
N LEU A 142 -10.47 26.40 1.36
CA LEU A 142 -11.44 26.43 0.28
C LEU A 142 -12.73 27.17 0.69
N ILE A 143 -13.22 26.97 1.92
CA ILE A 143 -14.39 27.69 2.47
C ILE A 143 -14.08 29.18 2.66
N ARG A 144 -12.91 29.54 3.22
CA ARG A 144 -12.50 30.94 3.38
C ARG A 144 -12.26 31.67 2.04
N LYS A 145 -11.84 30.97 0.98
CA LYS A 145 -11.79 31.54 -0.38
C LYS A 145 -13.19 31.73 -0.97
N GLY A 146 -14.17 30.91 -0.59
CA GLY A 146 -15.58 31.08 -0.95
C GLY A 146 -16.25 32.28 -0.25
N GLU A 147 -15.97 32.49 1.03
CA GLU A 147 -16.54 33.62 1.80
C GLU A 147 -15.92 34.98 1.42
N LYS A 148 -14.63 35.03 1.06
CA LYS A 148 -14.00 36.27 0.56
C LYS A 148 -14.51 36.72 -0.82
N ASN A 149 -15.20 35.84 -1.55
CA ASN A 149 -15.84 36.19 -2.82
C ASN A 149 -17.31 36.62 -2.65
N HIS A 150 -17.83 36.71 -1.42
CA HIS A 150 -19.22 37.11 -1.16
C HIS A 150 -19.38 38.32 -0.23
N VAL A 151 -18.28 39.00 0.13
CA VAL A 151 -18.33 40.29 0.84
C VAL A 151 -17.62 41.35 0.00
N SER A 152 -18.27 41.74 -1.10
CA SER A 152 -18.11 43.06 -1.72
C SER A 152 -19.48 43.59 -2.18
N GLY A 153 -20.36 43.88 -1.23
CA GLY A 153 -21.25 45.04 -1.34
C GLY A 153 -20.62 46.15 -0.49
N ASN A 154 -20.57 47.44 -0.83
CA ASN A 154 -21.33 48.26 -1.77
C ASN A 154 -20.47 49.51 -2.11
N SER A 155 -20.76 50.17 -3.24
CA SER A 155 -21.11 51.62 -3.31
C SER A 155 -20.79 52.26 -4.67
N CYS A 156 -21.78 52.27 -5.56
CA CYS A 156 -22.32 53.46 -6.25
C CYS A 156 -23.57 53.02 -7.04
#